data_AF-A0A2D1SNR0-F1
#
_entry.id   AF-A0A2D1SNR0-F1
#
_cell.length_a   1.000
_cell.length_b   1.000
_cell.length_c   1.000
_cell.angle_alpha   90.00
_cell.angle_beta   90.00
_cell.angle_gamma   90.00
#
_symmetry.space_group_name_H-M   'P 1'
#
loop_
_entity.id
_entity.type
_entity.pdbx_description
1 polymer ?
#
loop_
_entity_poly.entity_id
_entity_poly.type
_entity_poly.pdbx_seq_one_letter_code
_entity_poly.pdbx_strand_id
1 'polypeptide(L)'
;MKGFLVSAVSSAQAVVNNYYGTQEQIVSALNNLEIAISTYKNAQKYGLSGYTGDKSTLTNLINSVQYVTVSWNNGSDLSSNTAWTTQADQDALISAVSSAQTVLNNYSASQYDVTNAINNLNNAISTYKNAQKYGPYGNGYYGDKSWLSSLLGSVNTVNISYTGNGQDVYYNEKWTTLDAYNNFMLVVDSARSVSNSSYASQDQINAAVSDLQNAINIYSYSQSYGSRSY
;
A
#
# COMPACT_ATOMS: atom_id res chain seq x y z
N MET A 1 11.68 8.52 25.84
CA MET A 1 10.92 7.75 24.84
C MET A 1 9.67 7.08 25.42
N LYS A 2 9.76 6.17 26.40
CA LYS A 2 8.58 5.57 27.06
C LYS A 2 7.62 6.64 27.65
N GLY A 3 8.17 7.73 28.21
CA GLY A 3 7.38 8.86 28.70
C GLY A 3 6.60 9.65 27.62
N PHE A 4 7.06 9.67 26.37
CA PHE A 4 6.40 10.44 25.31
C PHE A 4 5.14 9.74 24.79
N LEU A 5 5.21 8.40 24.62
CA LEU A 5 4.06 7.58 24.27
C LEU A 5 3.03 7.55 25.40
N VAL A 6 3.50 7.42 26.66
CA VAL A 6 2.61 7.46 27.83
C VAL A 6 1.88 8.79 27.92
N SER A 7 2.58 9.92 27.74
CA SER A 7 1.93 11.24 27.72
C SER A 7 0.93 11.39 26.59
N ALA A 8 1.25 10.94 25.36
CA ALA A 8 0.33 11.01 24.23
C ALA A 8 -0.92 10.15 24.43
N VAL A 9 -0.78 8.93 25.00
CA VAL A 9 -1.91 8.07 25.38
C VAL A 9 -2.75 8.71 26.48
N SER A 10 -2.13 9.29 27.51
CA SER A 10 -2.85 10.00 28.57
C SER A 10 -3.62 11.22 28.05
N SER A 11 -3.03 11.99 27.13
CA SER A 11 -3.70 13.11 26.48
C SER A 11 -4.87 12.65 25.60
N ALA A 12 -4.70 11.59 24.81
CA ALA A 12 -5.78 11.02 24.01
C ALA A 12 -6.93 10.49 24.89
N GLN A 13 -6.61 9.82 26.00
CA GLN A 13 -7.61 9.32 26.94
C GLN A 13 -8.37 10.46 27.63
N ALA A 14 -7.70 11.57 27.96
CA ALA A 14 -8.35 12.74 28.55
C ALA A 14 -9.34 13.42 27.60
N VAL A 15 -9.04 13.43 26.30
CA VAL A 15 -9.95 13.96 25.27
C VAL A 15 -11.15 13.03 25.07
N VAL A 16 -10.94 11.71 25.03
CA VAL A 16 -12.02 10.71 24.91
C VAL A 16 -12.98 10.74 26.12
N ASN A 17 -12.46 11.04 27.31
CA ASN A 17 -13.27 11.11 28.53
C ASN A 17 -13.94 12.48 28.74
N ASN A 18 -13.69 13.47 27.88
CA ASN A 18 -14.29 14.80 27.97
C ASN A 18 -15.62 14.85 27.20
N TYR A 19 -16.72 14.93 27.95
CA TYR A 19 -18.08 15.00 27.41
C TYR A 19 -18.34 16.22 26.49
N TYR A 20 -17.49 17.25 26.54
CA TYR A 20 -17.54 18.46 25.69
C TYR A 20 -16.34 18.59 24.75
N GLY A 21 -15.62 17.50 24.46
CA GLY A 21 -14.47 17.53 23.55
C GLY A 21 -14.86 18.00 22.15
N THR A 22 -14.11 18.96 21.60
CA THR A 22 -14.34 19.43 20.22
C THR A 22 -13.69 18.51 19.20
N GLN A 23 -14.20 18.53 17.96
CA GLN A 23 -13.63 17.74 16.86
C GLN A 23 -12.14 18.05 16.63
N GLU A 24 -11.73 19.31 16.77
CA GLU A 24 -10.33 19.73 16.64
C GLU A 24 -9.45 19.16 17.76
N GLN A 25 -9.98 19.02 18.97
CA GLN A 25 -9.27 18.38 20.09
C GLN A 25 -9.07 16.88 19.84
N ILE A 26 -10.07 16.20 19.27
CA ILE A 26 -9.99 14.78 18.90
C ILE A 26 -8.96 14.56 17.78
N VAL A 27 -9.01 15.37 16.72
CA VAL A 27 -8.07 15.28 15.59
C VAL A 27 -6.64 15.57 16.02
N SER A 28 -6.43 16.59 16.86
CA SER A 28 -5.11 16.91 17.41
C SER A 28 -4.57 15.78 18.30
N ALA A 29 -5.41 15.17 19.13
CA ALA A 29 -5.03 14.04 19.97
C ALA A 29 -4.67 12.79 19.14
N LEU A 30 -5.42 12.49 18.09
CA LEU A 30 -5.13 11.40 17.15
C LEU A 30 -3.78 11.61 16.46
N ASN A 31 -3.56 12.80 15.90
CA ASN A 31 -2.29 13.13 15.22
C ASN A 31 -1.09 13.02 16.19
N ASN A 32 -1.24 13.52 17.43
CA ASN A 32 -0.20 13.40 18.44
C ASN A 32 0.07 11.94 18.86
N LEU A 33 -0.97 11.11 18.95
CA LEU A 33 -0.84 9.69 19.25
C LEU A 33 -0.16 8.94 18.09
N GLU A 34 -0.50 9.25 16.85
CA GLU A 34 0.14 8.68 15.66
C GLU A 34 1.62 9.04 15.57
N ILE A 35 1.98 10.30 15.79
CA ILE A 35 3.37 10.76 15.85
C ILE A 35 4.12 10.05 16.98
N ALA A 36 3.50 9.90 18.15
CA ALA A 36 4.13 9.22 19.29
C ALA A 36 4.31 7.71 19.06
N ILE A 37 3.35 7.04 18.41
CA ILE A 37 3.45 5.62 18.01
C ILE A 37 4.55 5.44 16.98
N SER A 38 4.60 6.29 15.95
CA SER A 38 5.65 6.28 14.92
C SER A 38 7.02 6.48 15.56
N THR A 39 7.15 7.49 16.43
CA THR A 39 8.39 7.77 17.17
C THR A 39 8.79 6.61 18.09
N TYR A 40 7.83 5.98 18.79
CA TYR A 40 8.11 4.84 19.67
C TYR A 40 8.55 3.59 18.89
N LYS A 41 7.91 3.29 17.76
CA LYS A 41 8.31 2.21 16.84
C LYS A 41 9.71 2.46 16.30
N ASN A 42 10.01 3.68 15.88
CA ASN A 42 11.34 4.07 15.38
C ASN A 42 12.41 4.07 16.48
N ALA A 43 12.00 4.25 17.74
CA ALA A 43 12.88 4.29 18.90
C ALA A 43 13.01 2.96 19.64
N GLN A 44 12.30 1.90 19.21
CA GLN A 44 12.52 0.55 19.74
C GLN A 44 13.93 0.10 19.38
N LYS A 45 14.84 0.23 20.34
CA LYS A 45 16.11 -0.49 20.38
C LYS A 45 15.89 -1.72 21.25
N TYR A 46 15.95 -2.90 20.64
CA TYR A 46 16.03 -4.15 21.39
C TYR A 46 17.37 -4.20 22.13
N GLY A 47 17.35 -4.68 23.37
CA GLY A 47 18.41 -4.49 24.37
C GLY A 47 19.81 -5.02 23.99
N LEU A 48 20.78 -4.58 24.79
CA LEU A 48 22.25 -4.71 24.70
C LEU A 48 22.83 -6.15 24.69
N SER A 49 22.20 -7.09 23.98
CA SER A 49 22.68 -8.48 23.86
C SER A 49 22.61 -8.95 22.43
N GLY A 50 23.44 -8.40 21.54
CA GLY A 50 23.89 -9.08 20.32
C GLY A 50 22.83 -9.65 19.36
N TYR A 51 21.58 -9.18 19.38
CA TYR A 51 20.58 -9.60 18.39
C TYR A 51 20.69 -8.74 17.15
N THR A 52 21.43 -9.25 16.16
CA THR A 52 21.39 -8.76 14.78
C THR A 52 19.95 -8.82 14.28
N GLY A 53 19.49 -7.81 13.53
CA GLY A 53 18.15 -7.88 12.93
C GLY A 53 18.00 -9.12 12.04
N ASP A 54 16.82 -9.75 12.01
CA ASP A 54 16.53 -10.85 11.08
C ASP A 54 16.52 -10.31 9.65
N LYS A 55 17.46 -10.79 8.84
CA LYS A 55 17.69 -10.34 7.47
C LYS A 55 17.14 -11.29 6.41
N SER A 56 16.40 -12.33 6.80
CA SER A 56 15.84 -13.32 5.87
C SER A 56 14.96 -12.66 4.81
N THR A 57 14.03 -11.80 5.23
CA THR A 57 13.16 -11.03 4.32
C THR A 57 13.95 -10.10 3.40
N LEU A 58 14.95 -9.39 3.93
CA LEU A 58 15.80 -8.50 3.12
C LEU A 58 16.60 -9.28 2.07
N THR A 59 17.14 -10.45 2.45
CA THR A 59 17.89 -11.35 1.57
C THR A 59 17.00 -11.86 0.43
N ASN A 60 15.80 -12.35 0.77
CA ASN A 60 14.83 -12.81 -0.23
C ASN A 60 14.42 -11.67 -1.17
N LEU A 61 14.20 -10.47 -0.63
CA LEU A 61 13.81 -9.31 -1.44
C LEU A 61 14.92 -8.92 -2.43
N ILE A 62 16.18 -8.83 -1.99
CA ILE A 62 17.34 -8.56 -2.86
C ILE A 62 17.42 -9.60 -3.98
N ASN A 63 17.30 -10.89 -3.64
CA ASN A 63 17.36 -11.98 -4.63
C ASN A 63 16.18 -12.00 -5.60
N SER A 64 15.03 -11.44 -5.20
CA SER A 64 13.83 -11.37 -6.03
C SER A 64 13.83 -10.24 -7.05
N VAL A 65 14.77 -9.28 -6.95
CA VAL A 65 14.83 -8.14 -7.87
C VAL A 65 15.08 -8.63 -9.30
N GLN A 66 14.20 -8.23 -10.21
CA GLN A 66 14.28 -8.54 -11.63
C GLN A 66 14.47 -7.24 -12.42
N TYR A 67 15.28 -7.32 -13.46
CA TYR A 67 15.55 -6.21 -14.37
C TYR A 67 15.00 -6.52 -15.75
N VAL A 68 14.54 -5.48 -16.45
CA VAL A 68 14.18 -5.58 -17.86
C VAL A 68 15.28 -4.98 -18.73
N THR A 69 15.18 -5.16 -20.05
CA THR A 69 16.17 -4.65 -21.00
C THR A 69 16.25 -3.12 -20.92
N VAL A 70 17.45 -2.55 -20.98
CA VAL A 70 17.62 -1.12 -21.19
C VAL A 70 17.51 -0.81 -22.68
N SER A 71 16.64 0.13 -23.02
CA SER A 71 16.63 0.70 -24.37
C SER A 71 17.42 2.02 -24.41
N TRP A 72 18.17 2.19 -25.49
CA TRP A 72 18.90 3.43 -25.77
C TRP A 72 18.16 4.35 -26.75
N ASN A 73 17.11 3.85 -27.41
CA ASN A 73 16.36 4.56 -28.44
C ASN A 73 14.84 4.53 -28.16
N ASN A 74 14.44 4.72 -26.89
CA ASN A 74 13.05 4.75 -26.45
C ASN A 74 12.20 3.56 -26.94
N GLY A 75 12.78 2.37 -26.94
CA GLY A 75 12.17 1.10 -27.32
C GLY A 75 12.23 0.80 -28.82
N SER A 76 12.60 1.76 -29.68
CA SER A 76 12.63 1.53 -31.14
C SER A 76 13.67 0.50 -31.59
N ASP A 77 14.64 0.21 -30.73
CA ASP A 77 15.65 -0.84 -30.83
C ASP A 77 15.15 -2.22 -30.38
N LEU A 78 13.90 -2.33 -29.88
CA LEU A 78 13.36 -3.54 -29.28
C LEU A 78 12.08 -4.02 -29.99
N SER A 79 11.75 -5.29 -29.80
CA SER A 79 10.53 -5.88 -30.36
C SER A 79 9.27 -5.34 -29.65
N SER A 80 8.11 -5.40 -30.32
CA SER A 80 6.84 -4.83 -29.84
C SER A 80 6.32 -5.37 -28.50
N ASN A 81 6.81 -6.54 -28.07
CA ASN A 81 6.39 -7.19 -26.82
C ASN A 81 7.50 -7.26 -25.77
N THR A 82 8.61 -6.56 -25.98
CA THR A 82 9.72 -6.53 -25.01
C THR A 82 9.45 -5.47 -23.95
N ALA A 83 9.44 -5.87 -22.68
CA ALA A 83 9.50 -4.95 -21.55
C ALA A 83 10.88 -4.30 -21.51
N TRP A 84 10.93 -2.98 -21.31
CA TRP A 84 12.18 -2.24 -21.27
C TRP A 84 12.13 -1.04 -20.33
N THR A 85 13.29 -0.51 -20.00
CA THR A 85 13.46 0.64 -19.10
C THR A 85 14.51 1.59 -19.65
N THR A 86 14.63 2.79 -19.06
CA THR A 86 15.81 3.63 -19.29
C THR A 86 16.98 3.19 -18.41
N GLN A 87 18.21 3.56 -18.81
CA GLN A 87 19.40 3.32 -17.99
C GLN A 87 19.29 3.98 -16.62
N ALA A 88 18.79 5.22 -16.56
CA ALA A 88 18.66 5.96 -15.30
C ALA A 88 17.75 5.26 -14.28
N ASP A 89 16.62 4.72 -14.75
CA ASP A 89 15.69 3.98 -13.88
C ASP A 89 16.31 2.66 -13.40
N GLN A 90 17.06 1.97 -14.27
CA GLN A 90 17.78 0.76 -13.89
C GLN A 90 18.88 1.05 -12.85
N ASP A 91 19.65 2.12 -13.05
CA ASP A 91 20.71 2.54 -12.13
C ASP A 91 20.17 2.93 -10.76
N ALA A 92 18.98 3.55 -10.71
CA ALA A 92 18.30 3.86 -9.46
C ALA A 92 17.95 2.59 -8.66
N LEU A 93 17.41 1.56 -9.32
CA LEU A 93 17.13 0.28 -8.67
C LEU A 93 18.41 -0.45 -8.24
N ILE A 94 19.45 -0.47 -9.09
CA ILE A 94 20.77 -1.03 -8.74
C ILE A 94 21.33 -0.34 -7.49
N SER A 95 21.22 0.99 -7.42
CA SER A 95 21.69 1.77 -6.26
C SER A 95 20.92 1.42 -4.98
N ALA A 96 19.60 1.23 -5.07
CA ALA A 96 18.77 0.79 -3.94
C ALA A 96 19.13 -0.64 -3.49
N VAL A 97 19.37 -1.56 -4.43
CA VAL A 97 19.86 -2.92 -4.13
C VAL A 97 21.22 -2.87 -3.43
N SER A 98 22.15 -2.03 -3.91
CA SER A 98 23.46 -1.86 -3.28
C SER A 98 23.38 -1.33 -1.85
N SER A 99 22.49 -0.37 -1.60
CA SER A 99 22.22 0.15 -0.26
C SER A 99 21.60 -0.91 0.66
N ALA A 100 20.66 -1.70 0.16
CA ALA A 100 20.09 -2.84 0.87
C ALA A 100 21.17 -3.91 1.19
N GLN A 101 22.07 -4.20 0.26
CA GLN A 101 23.17 -5.13 0.45
C GLN A 101 24.16 -4.63 1.52
N THR A 102 24.38 -3.32 1.61
CA THR A 102 25.22 -2.72 2.66
C THR A 102 24.64 -2.99 4.06
N VAL A 103 23.32 -2.88 4.23
CA VAL A 103 22.63 -3.24 5.48
C VAL A 103 22.66 -4.75 5.73
N LEU A 104 22.49 -5.55 4.67
CA LEU A 104 22.60 -7.01 4.76
C LEU A 104 23.98 -7.47 5.25
N ASN A 105 25.05 -6.86 4.74
CA ASN A 105 26.43 -7.18 5.10
C ASN A 105 26.88 -6.57 6.43
N ASN A 106 26.20 -5.53 6.94
CA ASN A 106 26.54 -4.92 8.21
C ASN A 106 26.14 -5.82 9.40
N TYR A 107 27.10 -6.50 10.01
CA TYR A 107 26.87 -7.39 11.16
C TYR A 107 26.12 -6.71 12.30
N SER A 108 26.34 -5.41 12.52
CA SER A 108 25.74 -4.65 13.62
C SER A 108 24.40 -3.98 13.25
N ALA A 109 23.84 -4.24 12.06
CA ALA A 109 22.57 -3.67 11.63
C ALA A 109 21.44 -4.06 12.59
N SER A 110 20.73 -3.06 13.08
CA SER A 110 19.55 -3.25 13.93
C SER A 110 18.34 -3.68 13.11
N GLN A 111 17.30 -4.20 13.77
CA GLN A 111 16.03 -4.51 13.10
C GLN A 111 15.39 -3.28 12.45
N TYR A 112 15.61 -2.09 13.01
CA TYR A 112 15.17 -0.82 12.44
C TYR A 112 15.87 -0.53 11.11
N ASP A 113 17.19 -0.71 11.04
CA ASP A 113 17.97 -0.54 9.82
C ASP A 113 17.52 -1.53 8.74
N VAL A 114 17.29 -2.79 9.12
CA VAL A 114 16.79 -3.84 8.22
C VAL A 114 15.39 -3.50 7.71
N THR A 115 14.48 -3.05 8.58
CA THR A 115 13.11 -2.67 8.19
C THR A 115 13.11 -1.49 7.23
N ASN A 116 13.94 -0.47 7.48
CA ASN A 116 14.10 0.66 6.58
C ASN A 116 14.70 0.25 5.22
N ALA A 117 15.68 -0.65 5.20
CA ALA A 117 16.23 -1.18 3.96
C ALA A 117 15.18 -1.93 3.13
N ILE A 118 14.32 -2.73 3.79
CA ILE A 118 13.20 -3.41 3.14
C ILE A 118 12.22 -2.40 2.51
N ASN A 119 11.80 -1.39 3.28
CA ASN A 119 10.86 -0.37 2.79
C ASN A 119 11.45 0.42 1.62
N ASN A 120 12.70 0.84 1.71
CA ASN A 120 13.38 1.58 0.65
C ASN A 120 13.54 0.75 -0.63
N LEU A 121 13.93 -0.53 -0.50
CA LEU A 121 14.07 -1.41 -1.65
C LEU A 121 12.70 -1.72 -2.29
N ASN A 122 11.65 -1.96 -1.50
CA ASN A 122 10.29 -2.14 -2.03
C ASN A 122 9.81 -0.91 -2.81
N ASN A 123 10.05 0.30 -2.28
CA ASN A 123 9.71 1.54 -2.98
C ASN A 123 10.48 1.67 -4.30
N ALA A 124 11.79 1.38 -4.31
CA ALA A 124 12.59 1.41 -5.53
C ALA A 124 12.14 0.38 -6.57
N ILE A 125 11.78 -0.84 -6.14
CA ILE A 125 11.21 -1.88 -7.02
C ILE A 125 9.89 -1.39 -7.62
N SER A 126 9.02 -0.78 -6.82
CA SER A 126 7.75 -0.24 -7.28
C SER A 126 7.96 0.86 -8.32
N THR A 127 8.81 1.85 -8.02
CA THR A 127 9.18 2.93 -8.95
C THR A 127 9.78 2.37 -10.24
N TYR A 128 10.69 1.40 -10.14
CA TYR A 128 11.30 0.79 -11.32
C TYR A 128 10.28 0.05 -12.18
N LYS A 129 9.37 -0.72 -11.57
CA LYS A 129 8.29 -1.42 -12.29
C LYS A 129 7.34 -0.44 -12.99
N ASN A 130 7.04 0.68 -12.36
CA ASN A 130 6.24 1.76 -12.94
C ASN A 130 6.95 2.41 -14.14
N ALA A 131 8.27 2.59 -14.05
CA ALA A 131 9.07 3.13 -15.14
C ALA A 131 9.23 2.19 -16.35
N GLN A 132 8.87 0.91 -16.24
CA GLN A 132 8.96 -0.03 -17.35
C GLN A 132 7.95 0.32 -18.45
N LYS A 133 8.42 0.22 -19.69
CA LYS A 133 7.70 0.49 -20.92
C LYS A 133 7.65 -0.77 -21.77
N TYR A 134 6.68 -0.83 -22.67
CA TYR A 134 6.51 -1.95 -23.60
C TYR A 134 6.50 -1.44 -25.04
N GLY A 135 7.14 -2.20 -25.94
CA GLY A 135 7.14 -1.94 -27.37
C GLY A 135 7.93 -0.71 -27.84
N PRO A 136 8.05 -0.52 -29.17
CA PRO A 136 8.84 0.57 -29.74
C PRO A 136 8.20 1.94 -29.53
N TYR A 137 9.05 2.93 -29.28
CA TYR A 137 8.72 4.34 -29.03
C TYR A 137 8.03 4.67 -27.69
N GLY A 138 7.95 3.72 -26.74
CA GLY A 138 7.26 3.94 -25.47
C GLY A 138 5.75 4.18 -25.61
N ASN A 139 5.21 3.93 -26.81
CA ASN A 139 3.81 3.99 -27.18
C ASN A 139 3.13 2.60 -27.06
N GLY A 140 3.68 1.69 -26.26
CA GLY A 140 2.99 0.47 -25.86
C GLY A 140 1.81 0.82 -24.97
N TYR A 141 0.73 1.27 -25.60
CA TYR A 141 -0.58 1.60 -25.06
C TYR A 141 -1.31 0.43 -24.37
N TYR A 142 -0.60 -0.67 -24.13
CA TYR A 142 -1.12 -1.91 -23.55
C TYR A 142 -0.24 -2.29 -22.38
N GLY A 143 -0.38 -1.60 -21.24
CA GLY A 143 0.15 -2.17 -20.00
C GLY A 143 -0.56 -3.48 -19.68
N ASP A 144 0.09 -4.36 -18.92
CA ASP A 144 -0.47 -5.62 -18.46
C ASP A 144 -1.60 -5.38 -17.45
N LYS A 145 -2.81 -5.81 -17.80
CA LYS A 145 -4.04 -5.66 -17.02
C LYS A 145 -4.46 -6.94 -16.30
N SER A 146 -3.67 -8.00 -16.37
CA SER A 146 -4.02 -9.31 -15.81
C SER A 146 -4.37 -9.22 -14.32
N TRP A 147 -3.58 -8.47 -13.55
CA TRP A 147 -3.82 -8.29 -12.12
C TRP A 147 -5.04 -7.40 -11.84
N LEU A 148 -5.19 -6.28 -12.56
CA LEU A 148 -6.37 -5.42 -12.45
C LEU A 148 -7.66 -6.19 -12.77
N SER A 149 -7.63 -7.03 -13.81
CA SER A 149 -8.76 -7.88 -14.21
C SER A 149 -9.08 -8.91 -13.13
N SER A 150 -8.06 -9.51 -12.51
CA SER A 150 -8.25 -10.46 -11.40
C SER A 150 -8.85 -9.78 -10.16
N LEU A 151 -8.39 -8.57 -9.82
CA LEU A 151 -8.96 -7.78 -8.72
C LEU A 151 -10.41 -7.40 -9.00
N LEU A 152 -10.71 -6.91 -10.21
CA LEU A 152 -12.08 -6.61 -10.64
C LEU A 152 -12.98 -7.84 -10.57
N GLY A 153 -12.47 -9.04 -10.88
CA GLY A 153 -13.19 -10.30 -10.72
C GLY A 153 -13.41 -10.72 -9.27
N SER A 154 -12.62 -10.21 -8.32
CA SER A 154 -12.75 -10.48 -6.88
C SER A 154 -13.68 -9.50 -6.15
N VAL A 155 -14.11 -8.42 -6.83
CA VAL A 155 -15.01 -7.43 -6.26
C VAL A 155 -16.31 -8.10 -5.84
N ASN A 156 -16.61 -8.04 -4.55
CA ASN A 156 -17.83 -8.58 -3.97
C ASN A 156 -18.46 -7.55 -3.02
N THR A 157 -19.78 -7.47 -3.05
CA THR A 157 -20.57 -6.51 -2.25
C THR A 157 -21.50 -7.24 -1.29
N VAL A 158 -21.87 -6.56 -0.21
CA VAL A 158 -22.85 -7.05 0.78
C VAL A 158 -24.12 -6.22 0.74
N ASN A 159 -25.14 -6.59 1.53
CA ASN A 159 -26.39 -5.84 1.60
C ASN A 159 -26.15 -4.39 2.04
N ILE A 160 -27.03 -3.47 1.63
CA ILE A 160 -27.02 -2.09 2.11
C ILE A 160 -28.05 -1.98 3.23
N SER A 161 -27.65 -1.46 4.40
CA SER A 161 -28.60 -1.04 5.43
C SER A 161 -29.03 0.40 5.16
N TYR A 162 -30.30 0.61 4.92
CA TYR A 162 -30.89 1.94 4.74
C TYR A 162 -31.18 2.63 6.08
N THR A 163 -31.21 1.87 7.17
CA THR A 163 -31.29 2.43 8.54
C THR A 163 -29.92 2.83 9.08
N GLY A 164 -28.82 2.47 8.41
CA GLY A 164 -27.46 2.79 8.80
C GLY A 164 -26.96 2.03 10.04
N ASN A 165 -27.74 1.09 10.56
CA ASN A 165 -27.44 0.33 11.78
C ASN A 165 -27.74 -1.17 11.67
N GLY A 166 -28.13 -1.66 10.50
CA GLY A 166 -28.32 -3.09 10.23
C GLY A 166 -29.59 -3.71 10.83
N GLN A 167 -30.55 -2.92 11.29
CA GLN A 167 -31.86 -3.40 11.80
C GLN A 167 -32.76 -3.93 10.68
N ASP A 168 -32.50 -3.53 9.44
CA ASP A 168 -33.20 -3.96 8.24
C ASP A 168 -32.58 -5.20 7.57
N VAL A 169 -31.39 -5.64 8.02
CA VAL A 169 -30.66 -6.79 7.49
C VAL A 169 -30.63 -7.93 8.50
N TYR A 170 -30.80 -9.18 8.03
CA TYR A 170 -30.81 -10.36 8.89
C TYR A 170 -29.46 -10.57 9.58
N TYR A 171 -29.51 -11.08 10.81
CA TYR A 171 -28.31 -11.24 11.65
C TYR A 171 -27.24 -12.17 11.07
N ASN A 172 -27.62 -13.11 10.20
CA ASN A 172 -26.71 -14.02 9.52
C ASN A 172 -26.16 -13.46 8.20
N GLU A 173 -26.54 -12.25 7.82
CA GLU A 173 -26.09 -11.57 6.62
C GLU A 173 -25.17 -10.39 6.98
N LYS A 174 -24.18 -10.13 6.12
CA LYS A 174 -23.37 -8.92 6.22
C LYS A 174 -24.06 -7.76 5.52
N TRP A 175 -23.82 -6.55 6.03
CA TRP A 175 -24.26 -5.31 5.44
C TRP A 175 -23.20 -4.22 5.51
N THR A 176 -23.40 -3.16 4.75
CA THR A 176 -22.62 -1.92 4.74
C THR A 176 -23.53 -0.70 4.61
N THR A 177 -23.01 0.50 4.84
CA THR A 177 -23.77 1.74 4.62
C THR A 177 -23.83 2.10 3.14
N LEU A 178 -24.85 2.89 2.76
CA LEU A 178 -24.96 3.41 1.39
C LEU A 178 -23.73 4.23 0.98
N ASP A 179 -23.18 5.05 1.88
CA ASP A 179 -22.00 5.87 1.60
C ASP A 179 -20.75 5.02 1.35
N ALA A 180 -20.52 3.99 2.16
CA ALA A 180 -19.39 3.09 1.98
C ALA A 180 -19.51 2.30 0.67
N TYR A 181 -20.72 1.85 0.32
CA TYR A 181 -21.00 1.22 -0.97
C TYR A 181 -20.73 2.15 -2.15
N ASN A 182 -21.25 3.37 -2.12
CA ASN A 182 -21.06 4.34 -3.20
C ASN A 182 -19.58 4.70 -3.39
N ASN A 183 -18.86 4.97 -2.30
CA ASN A 183 -17.42 5.27 -2.35
C ASN A 183 -16.62 4.10 -2.93
N PHE A 184 -16.96 2.87 -2.55
CA PHE A 184 -16.31 1.68 -3.11
C PHE A 184 -16.59 1.53 -4.61
N MET A 185 -17.85 1.70 -5.02
CA MET A 185 -18.25 1.57 -6.42
C MET A 185 -17.64 2.63 -7.33
N LEU A 186 -17.41 3.85 -6.84
CA LEU A 186 -16.67 4.88 -7.58
C LEU A 186 -15.26 4.43 -7.96
N VAL A 187 -14.55 3.78 -7.03
CA VAL A 187 -13.20 3.25 -7.31
C VAL A 187 -13.26 2.04 -8.24
N VAL A 188 -14.25 1.15 -8.07
CA VAL A 188 -14.47 0.01 -8.97
C VAL A 188 -14.71 0.49 -10.39
N ASP A 189 -15.54 1.52 -10.59
CA ASP A 189 -15.83 2.05 -11.92
C ASP A 189 -14.63 2.79 -12.54
N SER A 190 -13.85 3.50 -11.73
CA SER A 190 -12.57 4.07 -12.17
C SER A 190 -11.60 2.97 -12.64
N ALA A 191 -11.46 1.89 -11.88
CA ALA A 191 -10.64 0.74 -12.23
C ALA A 191 -11.14 0.03 -13.50
N ARG A 192 -12.46 -0.11 -13.69
CA ARG A 192 -13.06 -0.63 -14.94
C ARG A 192 -12.75 0.24 -16.14
N SER A 193 -12.79 1.56 -15.98
CA SER A 193 -12.43 2.51 -17.05
C SER A 193 -10.99 2.30 -17.53
N VAL A 194 -10.05 2.16 -16.60
CA VAL A 194 -8.64 1.85 -16.91
C VAL A 194 -8.50 0.46 -17.55
N SER A 195 -9.20 -0.54 -17.03
CA SER A 195 -9.19 -1.90 -17.59
C SER A 195 -9.72 -1.93 -19.03
N ASN A 196 -10.78 -1.18 -19.33
CA ASN A 196 -11.40 -1.13 -20.65
C ASN A 196 -10.67 -0.21 -21.64
N SER A 197 -9.81 0.69 -21.16
CA SER A 197 -9.07 1.62 -22.01
C SER A 197 -8.01 0.88 -22.82
N SER A 198 -8.17 0.83 -24.14
CA SER A 198 -7.15 0.28 -25.07
C SER A 198 -5.83 1.05 -25.07
N TYR A 199 -5.74 2.15 -24.33
CA TYR A 199 -4.60 3.06 -24.29
C TYR A 199 -4.10 3.31 -22.87
N ALA A 200 -4.52 2.50 -21.89
CA ALA A 200 -4.05 2.65 -20.52
C ALA A 200 -2.55 2.36 -20.43
N SER A 201 -1.79 3.33 -19.94
CA SER A 201 -0.38 3.14 -19.62
C SER A 201 -0.22 2.19 -18.42
N GLN A 202 0.97 1.59 -18.28
CA GLN A 202 1.25 0.74 -17.13
C GLN A 202 1.11 1.51 -15.81
N ASP A 203 1.50 2.78 -15.75
CA ASP A 203 1.31 3.64 -14.58
C ASP A 203 -0.17 3.81 -14.22
N GLN A 204 -1.03 4.06 -15.21
CA GLN A 204 -2.47 4.17 -14.98
C GLN A 204 -3.04 2.84 -14.47
N ILE A 205 -2.56 1.72 -15.01
CA ILE A 205 -2.98 0.38 -14.57
C ILE A 205 -2.50 0.09 -13.16
N ASN A 206 -1.25 0.40 -12.82
CA ASN A 206 -0.67 0.18 -11.50
C ASN A 206 -1.33 1.06 -10.43
N ALA A 207 -1.63 2.32 -10.77
CA ALA A 207 -2.43 3.21 -9.93
C ALA A 207 -3.83 2.63 -9.68
N ALA A 208 -4.52 2.19 -10.74
CA ALA A 208 -5.84 1.57 -10.61
C ALA A 208 -5.82 0.28 -9.77
N VAL A 209 -4.77 -0.54 -9.89
CA VAL A 209 -4.57 -1.73 -9.05
C VAL A 209 -4.42 -1.35 -7.58
N SER A 210 -3.56 -0.38 -7.27
CA SER A 210 -3.32 0.10 -5.91
C SER A 210 -4.60 0.68 -5.30
N ASP A 211 -5.29 1.54 -6.04
CA ASP A 211 -6.52 2.19 -5.59
C ASP A 211 -7.64 1.17 -5.35
N LEU A 212 -7.86 0.26 -6.29
CA LEU A 212 -8.88 -0.79 -6.16
C LEU A 212 -8.56 -1.73 -5.00
N GLN A 213 -7.31 -2.14 -4.83
CA GLN A 213 -6.91 -3.00 -3.72
C GLN A 213 -7.15 -2.33 -2.35
N ASN A 214 -6.81 -1.04 -2.25
CA ASN A 214 -7.08 -0.26 -1.04
C ASN A 214 -8.58 -0.12 -0.78
N ALA A 215 -9.37 0.17 -1.82
CA ALA A 215 -10.81 0.29 -1.72
C ALA A 215 -11.49 -1.02 -1.30
N ILE A 216 -11.04 -2.17 -1.82
CA ILE A 216 -11.51 -3.50 -1.39
C ILE A 216 -11.28 -3.71 0.12
N ASN A 217 -10.10 -3.33 0.62
CA ASN A 217 -9.76 -3.47 2.03
C ASN A 217 -10.66 -2.56 2.89
N ILE A 218 -10.75 -1.27 2.55
CA ILE A 218 -11.58 -0.29 3.25
C ILE A 218 -13.05 -0.75 3.28
N TYR A 219 -13.58 -1.16 2.13
CA TYR A 219 -14.95 -1.65 2.01
C TYR A 219 -15.20 -2.92 2.81
N SER A 220 -14.22 -3.82 2.90
CA SER A 220 -14.33 -5.03 3.75
C SER A 220 -14.41 -4.67 5.24
N TYR A 221 -13.65 -3.66 5.69
CA TYR A 221 -13.68 -3.16 7.06
C TYR A 221 -14.96 -2.39 7.40
N SER A 222 -15.68 -1.85 6.41
CA SER A 222 -16.94 -1.13 6.65
C SER A 222 -18.14 -2.06 6.87
N GLN A 223 -17.97 -3.38 6.72
CA GLN A 223 -19.06 -4.34 6.82
C GLN A 223 -19.37 -4.72 8.27
N SER A 224 -20.63 -4.98 8.56
CA SER A 224 -21.12 -5.47 9.85
C SER A 224 -22.16 -6.58 9.65
N TYR A 225 -22.46 -7.36 10.69
CA TYR A 225 -23.59 -8.29 10.66
C TYR A 225 -24.89 -7.56 10.98
N GLY A 226 -25.99 -8.04 10.38
CA GLY A 226 -27.32 -7.50 10.66
C GLY A 226 -27.76 -7.75 12.10
N SER A 227 -28.92 -7.22 12.45
CA SER A 227 -29.54 -7.41 13.77
C SER A 227 -31.01 -7.81 13.68
N ARG A 228 -31.56 -7.88 12.47
CA ARG A 228 -32.93 -8.35 12.24
C ARG A 228 -33.03 -9.84 12.56
N SER A 229 -33.96 -10.18 13.44
CA SER A 229 -34.34 -11.57 13.70
C SER A 229 -35.19 -12.13 12.55
N TYR A 230 -35.29 -13.45 12.43
CA TYR A 230 -36.17 -14.12 11.46
C TYR A 230 -37.63 -13.67 11.57
#